data_AF-A0A5C6B8J2-F1
#
_entry.id   AF-A0A5C6B8J2-F1
#
_cell.length_a   1.000
_cell.length_b   1.000
_cell.length_c   1.000
_cell.angle_alpha   90.00
_cell.angle_beta   90.00
_cell.angle_gamma   90.00
#
_symmetry.space_group_name_H-M   'P 1'
#
loop_
_entity.id
_entity.type
_entity.pdbx_description
1 polymer ?
#
loop_
_entity_poly.entity_id
_entity_poly.type
_entity_poly.pdbx_seq_one_letter_code
_entity_poly.pdbx_strand_id
1 'polypeptide(L)'
;MKRLATCFAVLCLLSAWSACGSTVVAEDAAVTSLADRYEWVSVNPKAPFMPRDGAGALSYRGRMWLIGGWNPSLLKRKCSNDVWSSPDGRDWSEIKPNTFLGTDFDATKDWEGRHTAGYAVFQDKMWIIGGDPLQGHYQDDIWNSSNGKDWTLVLKKAPWGPRALHYTVVHDGKLWVIGGQTMPAFAPADEAFYRDVWNSSDGIHWKKIESQEPCWSPRGMIGGAAVLHGRIWILGGGTYETPSTPHRNFYNDVWSTANGIEWKRHAAAPPWKQRQYHDVAAFDGRLWVLEGWNKANRNDVWASTNGTEWQELPGTPWKPRHAASAFVFKDALWMVAGNNFESDVWKLTRKPKAIRR
;
A
#
# COMPACT_ATOMS: atom_id res chain seq x y z
N MET A 1 -12.05 34.03 81.13
CA MET A 1 -12.56 32.65 80.98
C MET A 1 -11.97 32.05 79.71
N LYS A 2 -11.23 30.93 79.86
CA LYS A 2 -10.74 29.90 78.89
C LYS A 2 -10.55 30.30 77.40
N ARG A 3 -9.45 30.02 76.67
CA ARG A 3 -8.14 29.40 76.90
C ARG A 3 -7.23 29.74 75.69
N LEU A 4 -5.92 29.77 75.96
CA LEU A 4 -4.72 29.96 75.12
C LEU A 4 -4.66 29.25 73.75
N ALA A 5 -3.88 29.79 72.80
CA ALA A 5 -2.50 29.30 72.49
C ALA A 5 -1.92 30.00 71.23
N THR A 6 -0.91 30.87 71.37
CA THR A 6 0.56 30.64 71.24
C THR A 6 1.09 30.74 69.80
N CYS A 7 1.88 31.80 69.54
CA CYS A 7 2.71 32.02 68.36
C CYS A 7 3.90 31.04 68.29
N PHE A 8 4.27 30.59 67.08
CA PHE A 8 5.66 30.31 66.71
C PHE A 8 5.85 30.46 65.18
N ALA A 9 7.00 31.00 64.80
CA ALA A 9 7.41 31.32 63.43
C ALA A 9 7.80 30.09 62.59
N VAL A 10 7.54 30.13 61.27
CA VAL A 10 8.16 29.26 60.25
C VAL A 10 8.25 30.08 58.95
N LEU A 11 9.45 30.56 58.59
CA LEU A 11 10.40 29.98 57.63
C LEU A 11 9.84 29.77 56.20
N CYS A 12 10.37 30.57 55.26
CA CYS A 12 10.23 30.37 53.82
C CYS A 12 10.73 28.97 53.42
N LEU A 13 9.86 28.19 52.78
CA LEU A 13 10.22 26.95 52.10
C LEU A 13 10.06 27.16 50.58
N LEU A 14 11.21 27.32 49.91
CA LEU A 14 11.39 27.00 48.51
C LEU A 14 11.27 25.47 48.38
N SER A 15 10.13 24.98 47.92
CA SER A 15 9.99 23.57 47.56
C SER A 15 10.57 23.34 46.16
N ALA A 16 11.73 22.69 46.13
CA ALA A 16 12.30 22.07 44.94
C ALA A 16 11.32 21.03 44.39
N TRP A 17 10.90 21.18 43.13
CA TRP A 17 10.33 20.07 42.37
C TRP A 17 11.46 19.40 41.61
N SER A 18 11.72 18.16 42.02
CA SER A 18 12.68 17.25 41.41
C SER A 18 12.28 16.97 39.97
N ALA A 19 13.12 17.42 39.04
CA ALA A 19 13.07 16.98 37.66
C ALA A 19 13.52 15.51 37.60
N CYS A 20 12.57 14.58 37.73
CA CYS A 20 12.79 13.22 37.26
C CYS A 20 12.62 13.23 35.74
N GLY A 21 13.63 13.76 35.06
CA GLY A 21 13.81 13.54 33.64
C GLY A 21 13.99 12.06 33.43
N SER A 22 12.93 11.37 33.02
CA SER A 22 13.08 10.10 32.31
C SER A 22 13.70 10.45 30.97
N THR A 23 15.01 10.66 30.95
CA THR A 23 15.82 10.40 29.78
C THR A 23 15.59 8.93 29.46
N VAL A 24 14.62 8.67 28.58
CA VAL A 24 14.70 7.51 27.72
C VAL A 24 15.97 7.79 26.93
N VAL A 25 17.08 7.32 27.47
CA VAL A 25 18.32 7.18 26.72
C VAL A 25 17.88 6.37 25.52
N ALA A 26 17.85 7.03 24.36
CA ALA A 26 17.73 6.36 23.08
C ALA A 26 18.84 5.33 23.10
N GLU A 27 18.48 4.09 23.41
CA GLU A 27 19.40 2.98 23.46
C GLU A 27 20.09 2.97 22.11
N ASP A 28 21.40 3.20 22.14
CA ASP A 28 22.28 3.34 21.00
C ASP A 28 21.80 2.45 19.87
N ALA A 29 21.19 3.08 18.85
CA ALA A 29 20.96 2.48 17.56
C ALA A 29 22.32 2.34 16.88
N ALA A 30 23.21 1.53 17.45
CA ALA A 30 24.30 0.92 16.72
C ALA A 30 23.66 0.39 15.44
N VAL A 31 24.06 0.99 14.31
CA VAL A 31 23.47 0.82 12.99
C VAL A 31 23.57 -0.65 12.59
N THR A 32 22.61 -1.45 13.08
CA THR A 32 22.50 -2.86 12.73
C THR A 32 21.91 -2.86 11.34
N SER A 33 22.65 -3.41 10.38
CA SER A 33 22.22 -3.43 8.99
C SER A 33 20.87 -4.13 8.86
N LEU A 34 20.10 -3.82 7.82
CA LEU A 34 18.88 -4.58 7.54
C LEU A 34 19.17 -6.08 7.38
N ALA A 35 20.33 -6.44 6.84
CA ALA A 35 20.76 -7.84 6.69
C ALA A 35 20.98 -8.57 8.02
N ASP A 36 21.36 -7.85 9.09
CA ASP A 36 21.50 -8.44 10.43
C ASP A 36 20.15 -8.63 11.13
N ARG A 37 19.15 -7.84 10.73
CA ARG A 37 17.81 -7.85 11.34
C ARG A 37 16.81 -8.72 10.63
N TYR A 38 16.94 -8.89 9.32
CA TYR A 38 15.92 -9.53 8.50
C TYR A 38 16.49 -10.59 7.57
N GLU A 39 15.64 -11.55 7.24
CA GLU A 39 15.87 -12.50 6.16
C GLU A 39 14.57 -12.81 5.43
N TRP A 40 14.69 -13.10 4.13
CA TRP A 40 13.58 -13.61 3.33
C TRP A 40 13.54 -15.12 3.41
N VAL A 41 12.36 -15.66 3.70
CA VAL A 41 12.08 -17.10 3.73
C VAL A 41 11.06 -17.43 2.64
N SER A 42 11.35 -18.44 1.82
CA SER A 42 10.36 -19.01 0.90
C SER A 42 9.36 -19.82 1.71
N VAL A 43 8.11 -19.35 1.79
CA VAL A 43 7.05 -20.02 2.56
C VAL A 43 6.31 -21.02 1.70
N ASN A 44 6.01 -20.64 0.46
CA ASN A 44 5.42 -21.50 -0.54
C ASN A 44 5.99 -21.15 -1.92
N PRO A 45 6.85 -21.99 -2.52
CA PRO A 45 7.44 -21.69 -3.82
C PRO A 45 6.45 -21.84 -4.98
N LYS A 46 5.27 -22.44 -4.77
CA LYS A 46 4.25 -22.68 -5.79
C LYS A 46 2.87 -22.76 -5.14
N ALA A 47 2.28 -21.61 -4.84
CA ALA A 47 0.93 -21.54 -4.33
C ALA A 47 -0.11 -22.06 -5.35
N PRO A 48 -1.29 -22.53 -4.91
CA PRO A 48 -2.27 -23.19 -5.79
C PRO A 48 -3.01 -22.22 -6.73
N PHE A 49 -2.97 -20.92 -6.46
CA PHE A 49 -3.56 -19.93 -7.35
C PHE A 49 -2.73 -19.78 -8.63
N MET A 50 -3.38 -19.43 -9.74
CA MET A 50 -2.66 -19.15 -10.97
C MET A 50 -1.66 -17.99 -10.78
N PRO A 51 -0.48 -18.04 -11.43
CA PRO A 51 0.42 -16.90 -11.43
C PRO A 51 -0.25 -15.66 -12.01
N ARG A 52 0.00 -14.51 -11.39
CA ARG A 52 -0.74 -13.28 -11.67
C ARG A 52 0.07 -12.03 -11.32
N ASP A 53 -0.27 -10.98 -12.02
CA ASP A 53 0.24 -9.62 -11.86
C ASP A 53 -0.86 -8.73 -11.25
N GLY A 54 -0.48 -7.79 -10.38
CA GLY A 54 -1.33 -6.69 -9.96
C GLY A 54 -2.57 -7.12 -9.17
N ALA A 55 -2.49 -8.29 -8.51
CA ALA A 55 -3.55 -8.76 -7.64
C ALA A 55 -3.61 -7.94 -6.36
N GLY A 56 -4.83 -7.73 -5.85
CA GLY A 56 -5.04 -7.06 -4.58
C GLY A 56 -4.55 -7.89 -3.41
N ALA A 57 -3.92 -7.23 -2.44
CA ALA A 57 -3.29 -7.84 -1.28
C ALA A 57 -3.85 -7.22 0.00
N LEU A 58 -4.69 -7.95 0.73
CA LEU A 58 -5.30 -7.45 1.97
C LEU A 58 -5.05 -8.38 3.16
N SER A 59 -4.78 -7.78 4.32
CA SER A 59 -4.69 -8.49 5.60
C SER A 59 -5.91 -8.16 6.43
N TYR A 60 -6.82 -9.13 6.59
CA TYR A 60 -8.14 -8.88 7.15
C TYR A 60 -8.64 -10.12 7.92
N ARG A 61 -9.17 -9.88 9.12
CA ARG A 61 -9.68 -10.91 10.05
C ARG A 61 -8.73 -12.10 10.22
N GLY A 62 -7.45 -11.80 10.45
CA GLY A 62 -6.42 -12.81 10.71
C GLY A 62 -6.03 -13.66 9.51
N ARG A 63 -6.31 -13.20 8.28
CA ARG A 63 -5.96 -13.89 7.03
C ARG A 63 -5.38 -12.92 5.99
N MET A 64 -4.60 -13.48 5.07
CA MET A 64 -4.20 -12.85 3.81
C MET A 64 -5.30 -13.11 2.78
N TRP A 65 -5.57 -12.12 1.93
CA TRP A 65 -6.56 -12.17 0.86
C TRP A 65 -5.93 -11.67 -0.43
N LEU A 66 -5.89 -12.54 -1.44
CA LEU A 66 -5.38 -12.27 -2.78
C LEU A 66 -6.57 -12.16 -3.73
N ILE A 67 -6.75 -11.00 -4.38
CA ILE A 67 -7.99 -10.62 -5.06
C ILE A 67 -7.70 -10.25 -6.52
N GLY A 68 -8.31 -10.97 -7.46
CA GLY A 68 -8.20 -10.69 -8.89
C GLY A 68 -6.77 -10.80 -9.42
N GLY A 69 -6.40 -9.92 -10.35
CA GLY A 69 -5.10 -9.89 -11.01
C GLY A 69 -5.17 -10.21 -12.50
N TRP A 70 -4.05 -10.01 -13.17
CA TRP A 70 -3.88 -10.11 -14.62
C TRP A 70 -2.99 -11.29 -15.01
N ASN A 71 -3.44 -12.04 -16.02
CA ASN A 71 -2.64 -13.03 -16.74
C ASN A 71 -3.24 -13.25 -18.14
N PRO A 72 -2.67 -12.63 -19.19
CA PRO A 72 -3.26 -12.65 -20.53
C PRO A 72 -3.14 -14.01 -21.22
N SER A 73 -2.21 -14.86 -20.76
CA SER A 73 -1.94 -16.16 -21.35
C SER A 73 -2.91 -17.24 -20.84
N LEU A 74 -3.44 -17.06 -19.63
CA LEU A 74 -4.30 -18.05 -18.97
C LEU A 74 -5.76 -17.60 -18.82
N LEU A 75 -6.05 -16.29 -18.93
CA LEU A 75 -7.40 -15.74 -18.73
C LEU A 75 -7.98 -15.22 -20.05
N LYS A 76 -9.17 -15.71 -20.41
CA LYS A 76 -9.90 -15.28 -21.62
C LYS A 76 -10.12 -13.77 -21.67
N ARG A 77 -10.52 -13.17 -20.54
CA ARG A 77 -10.74 -11.72 -20.38
C ARG A 77 -9.52 -11.00 -19.77
N LYS A 78 -8.34 -11.63 -19.80
CA LYS A 78 -7.03 -11.17 -19.29
C LYS A 78 -6.94 -10.95 -17.77
N CYS A 79 -8.05 -10.64 -17.10
CA CYS A 79 -8.13 -10.44 -15.66
C CYS A 79 -9.09 -11.46 -15.02
N SER A 80 -8.92 -11.67 -13.72
CA SER A 80 -9.72 -12.58 -12.91
C SER A 80 -10.50 -11.81 -11.86
N ASN A 81 -11.64 -12.37 -11.41
CA ASN A 81 -12.35 -11.93 -10.22
C ASN A 81 -12.42 -12.98 -9.10
N ASP A 82 -11.49 -13.94 -9.11
CA ASP A 82 -11.33 -14.90 -8.02
C ASP A 82 -10.78 -14.26 -6.74
N VAL A 83 -11.05 -14.91 -5.62
CA VAL A 83 -10.56 -14.51 -4.30
C VAL A 83 -9.95 -15.72 -3.61
N TRP A 84 -8.69 -15.60 -3.24
CA TRP A 84 -7.95 -16.60 -2.48
C TRP A 84 -7.64 -16.08 -1.09
N SER A 85 -7.60 -16.98 -0.11
CA SER A 85 -7.26 -16.61 1.26
C SER A 85 -6.36 -17.63 1.94
N SER A 86 -5.42 -17.14 2.74
CA SER A 86 -4.49 -17.97 3.51
C SER A 86 -4.37 -17.49 4.96
N PRO A 87 -4.31 -18.41 5.94
CA PRO A 87 -4.00 -18.05 7.32
C PRO A 87 -2.50 -17.84 7.57
N ASP A 88 -1.61 -18.27 6.67
CA ASP A 88 -0.17 -18.39 6.95
C ASP A 88 0.77 -18.23 5.74
N GLY A 89 0.23 -17.98 4.54
CA GLY A 89 0.98 -17.89 3.29
C GLY A 89 1.37 -19.24 2.69
N ARG A 90 1.21 -20.35 3.42
CA ARG A 90 1.48 -21.71 2.93
C ARG A 90 0.22 -22.31 2.32
N ASP A 91 -0.85 -22.35 3.10
CA ASP A 91 -2.10 -23.00 2.72
C ASP A 91 -3.08 -21.96 2.19
N TRP A 92 -3.43 -22.05 0.92
CA TRP A 92 -4.35 -21.12 0.25
C TRP A 92 -5.63 -21.83 -0.14
N SER A 93 -6.77 -21.21 0.15
CA SER A 93 -8.09 -21.68 -0.25
C SER A 93 -8.72 -20.70 -1.23
N GLU A 94 -9.30 -21.22 -2.32
CA GLU A 94 -10.16 -20.43 -3.20
C GLU A 94 -11.49 -20.18 -2.47
N ILE A 95 -11.74 -18.92 -2.12
CA ILE A 95 -12.95 -18.49 -1.40
C ILE A 95 -14.07 -18.17 -2.39
N LYS A 96 -13.69 -17.59 -3.53
CA LYS A 96 -14.58 -17.25 -4.64
C LYS A 96 -13.90 -17.65 -5.95
N PRO A 97 -14.50 -18.52 -6.77
CA PRO A 97 -13.95 -18.83 -8.08
C PRO A 97 -14.09 -17.66 -9.05
N ASN A 98 -13.28 -17.67 -10.12
CA ASN A 98 -13.42 -16.69 -11.19
C ASN A 98 -14.74 -16.92 -11.95
N THR A 99 -15.67 -15.98 -11.80
CA THR A 99 -16.96 -15.95 -12.52
C THR A 99 -16.91 -15.04 -13.75
N PHE A 100 -15.83 -14.28 -13.93
CA PHE A 100 -15.62 -13.36 -15.04
C PHE A 100 -15.09 -14.05 -16.31
N LEU A 101 -15.90 -14.94 -16.88
CA LEU A 101 -15.47 -15.87 -17.94
C LEU A 101 -15.99 -15.55 -19.35
N GLY A 102 -17.08 -14.80 -19.46
CA GLY A 102 -17.82 -14.57 -20.70
C GLY A 102 -18.45 -13.18 -20.80
N THR A 103 -19.11 -12.92 -21.92
CA THR A 103 -19.82 -11.66 -22.23
C THR A 103 -21.21 -11.58 -21.59
N ASP A 104 -21.71 -12.71 -21.08
CA ASP A 104 -22.94 -12.85 -20.32
C ASP A 104 -22.79 -12.50 -18.82
N PHE A 105 -21.59 -12.08 -18.41
CA PHE A 105 -21.31 -11.63 -17.05
C PHE A 105 -22.14 -10.40 -16.66
N ASP A 106 -22.83 -10.48 -15.52
CA ASP A 106 -23.66 -9.40 -14.97
C ASP A 106 -22.85 -8.55 -13.98
N ALA A 107 -22.25 -7.47 -14.50
CA ALA A 107 -21.45 -6.52 -13.72
C ALA A 107 -22.25 -5.72 -12.66
N THR A 108 -23.57 -5.94 -12.54
CA THR A 108 -24.37 -5.38 -11.44
C THR A 108 -24.46 -6.33 -10.24
N LYS A 109 -24.11 -7.61 -10.41
CA LYS A 109 -24.19 -8.63 -9.36
C LYS A 109 -22.85 -9.10 -8.83
N ASP A 110 -21.79 -8.95 -9.62
CA ASP A 110 -20.44 -9.26 -9.20
C ASP A 110 -19.47 -8.29 -9.90
N TRP A 111 -18.29 -8.11 -9.32
CA TRP A 111 -17.30 -7.19 -9.85
C TRP A 111 -16.55 -7.83 -11.02
N GLU A 112 -16.33 -7.04 -12.07
CA GLU A 112 -15.51 -7.46 -13.20
C GLU A 112 -14.05 -7.70 -12.77
N GLY A 113 -13.41 -8.70 -13.40
CA GLY A 113 -12.01 -9.01 -13.14
C GLY A 113 -11.10 -7.84 -13.51
N ARG A 114 -10.14 -7.57 -12.62
CA ARG A 114 -9.27 -6.38 -12.68
C ARG A 114 -7.91 -6.59 -12.04
N HIS A 115 -6.94 -5.77 -12.41
CA HIS A 115 -5.60 -5.72 -11.80
C HIS A 115 -5.25 -4.28 -11.45
N THR A 116 -4.34 -4.08 -10.51
CA THR A 116 -3.88 -2.73 -10.07
C THR A 116 -5.03 -1.77 -9.71
N ALA A 117 -6.16 -2.34 -9.28
CA ALA A 117 -7.28 -1.60 -8.71
C ALA A 117 -6.92 -1.05 -7.33
N GLY A 118 -7.77 -0.18 -6.80
CA GLY A 118 -7.65 0.25 -5.41
C GLY A 118 -8.11 -0.86 -4.47
N TYR A 119 -7.25 -1.28 -3.54
CA TYR A 119 -7.61 -2.29 -2.54
C TYR A 119 -7.39 -1.73 -1.13
N ALA A 120 -8.36 -1.92 -0.25
CA ALA A 120 -8.27 -1.44 1.13
C ALA A 120 -9.03 -2.32 2.11
N VAL A 121 -8.59 -2.34 3.37
CA VAL A 121 -9.40 -2.82 4.51
C VAL A 121 -9.91 -1.60 5.26
N PHE A 122 -11.23 -1.40 5.27
CA PHE A 122 -11.85 -0.22 5.87
C PHE A 122 -13.19 -0.59 6.50
N GLN A 123 -13.44 -0.07 7.71
CA GLN A 123 -14.68 -0.32 8.47
C GLN A 123 -15.07 -1.81 8.52
N ASP A 124 -14.11 -2.66 8.91
CA ASP A 124 -14.28 -4.12 9.01
C ASP A 124 -14.83 -4.76 7.73
N LYS A 125 -14.30 -4.34 6.57
CA LYS A 125 -14.56 -4.92 5.26
C LYS A 125 -13.35 -4.80 4.35
N MET A 126 -13.26 -5.69 3.36
CA MET A 126 -12.38 -5.54 2.20
C MET A 126 -13.09 -4.70 1.14
N TRP A 127 -12.33 -3.84 0.46
CA TRP A 127 -12.84 -2.90 -0.54
C TRP A 127 -12.06 -3.03 -1.84
N ILE A 128 -12.78 -2.91 -2.95
CA ILE A 128 -12.26 -2.71 -4.31
C ILE A 128 -12.74 -1.32 -4.74
N ILE A 129 -11.83 -0.45 -5.13
CA ILE A 129 -12.09 0.98 -5.40
C ILE A 129 -11.55 1.31 -6.79
N GLY A 130 -12.44 1.29 -7.78
CA GLY A 130 -12.13 1.55 -9.18
C GLY A 130 -11.00 0.68 -9.74
N GLY A 131 -10.42 1.10 -10.87
CA GLY A 131 -9.54 0.27 -11.70
C GLY A 131 -10.31 -0.90 -12.29
N ASP A 132 -10.06 -1.41 -13.49
CA ASP A 132 -9.02 -1.20 -14.50
C ASP A 132 -9.66 -0.98 -15.91
N PRO A 133 -9.03 -0.24 -16.83
CA PRO A 133 -9.53 0.01 -18.19
C PRO A 133 -9.46 -1.17 -19.18
N LEU A 134 -8.81 -2.31 -18.86
CA LEU A 134 -8.58 -3.39 -19.83
C LEU A 134 -9.84 -4.04 -20.43
N GLN A 135 -11.02 -3.80 -19.86
CA GLN A 135 -12.30 -4.30 -20.35
C GLN A 135 -12.98 -3.36 -21.36
N GLY A 136 -12.23 -2.39 -21.91
CA GLY A 136 -12.74 -1.43 -22.90
C GLY A 136 -13.50 -0.25 -22.29
N HIS A 137 -13.61 -0.20 -20.96
CA HIS A 137 -14.21 0.87 -20.19
C HIS A 137 -13.48 1.00 -18.86
N TYR A 138 -13.55 2.18 -18.23
CA TYR A 138 -13.01 2.37 -16.89
C TYR A 138 -14.00 1.80 -15.88
N GLN A 139 -13.50 0.91 -15.04
CA GLN A 139 -14.21 0.45 -13.87
C GLN A 139 -14.04 1.50 -12.76
N ASP A 140 -15.04 2.34 -12.59
CA ASP A 140 -15.13 3.41 -11.57
C ASP A 140 -16.13 3.04 -10.45
N ASP A 141 -16.48 1.76 -10.37
CA ASP A 141 -17.32 1.15 -9.36
C ASP A 141 -16.55 0.87 -8.06
N ILE A 142 -17.30 0.79 -6.95
CA ILE A 142 -16.77 0.50 -5.62
C ILE A 142 -17.53 -0.68 -5.04
N TRP A 143 -16.79 -1.69 -4.61
CA TRP A 143 -17.35 -2.90 -4.00
C TRP A 143 -16.77 -3.11 -2.60
N ASN A 144 -17.54 -3.74 -1.71
CA ASN A 144 -17.00 -4.25 -0.47
C ASN A 144 -17.50 -5.66 -0.13
N SER A 145 -16.75 -6.34 0.72
CA SER A 145 -17.09 -7.67 1.23
C SER A 145 -16.55 -7.87 2.64
N SER A 146 -17.33 -8.54 3.49
CA SER A 146 -16.91 -8.96 4.83
C SER A 146 -16.33 -10.38 4.86
N ASN A 147 -16.46 -11.15 3.78
CA ASN A 147 -16.08 -12.58 3.73
C ASN A 147 -15.30 -12.99 2.46
N GLY A 148 -15.11 -12.08 1.50
CA GLY A 148 -14.40 -12.33 0.24
C GLY A 148 -15.17 -13.16 -0.79
N LYS A 149 -16.35 -13.68 -0.44
CA LYS A 149 -17.22 -14.47 -1.31
C LYS A 149 -18.37 -13.64 -1.86
N ASP A 150 -19.07 -12.95 -0.97
CA ASP A 150 -20.24 -12.15 -1.29
C ASP A 150 -19.82 -10.68 -1.32
N TRP A 151 -19.98 -10.05 -2.48
CA TRP A 151 -19.56 -8.67 -2.71
C TRP A 151 -20.78 -7.78 -2.94
N THR A 152 -20.77 -6.59 -2.35
CA THR A 152 -21.83 -5.59 -2.48
C THR A 152 -21.32 -4.41 -3.29
N LEU A 153 -22.03 -4.05 -4.36
CA LEU A 153 -21.79 -2.82 -5.09
C LEU A 153 -22.23 -1.63 -4.24
N VAL A 154 -21.27 -0.84 -3.77
CA VAL A 154 -21.46 0.31 -2.88
C VAL A 154 -21.77 1.56 -3.69
N LEU A 155 -21.01 1.77 -4.76
CA LEU A 155 -21.14 2.93 -5.64
C LEU A 155 -20.91 2.49 -7.07
N LYS A 156 -21.86 2.76 -7.95
CA LYS A 156 -21.75 2.39 -9.37
C LYS A 156 -20.73 3.22 -10.14
N LYS A 157 -20.57 4.49 -9.74
CA LYS A 157 -19.75 5.46 -10.44
C LYS A 157 -19.14 6.46 -9.46
N ALA A 158 -17.83 6.39 -9.29
CA ALA A 158 -17.09 7.32 -8.45
C ALA A 158 -16.99 8.73 -9.07
N PRO A 159 -16.91 9.79 -8.24
CA PRO A 159 -16.98 11.17 -8.75
C PRO A 159 -15.71 11.69 -9.39
N TRP A 160 -14.58 10.97 -9.30
CA TRP A 160 -13.31 11.38 -9.93
C TRP A 160 -13.20 11.06 -11.42
N GLY A 161 -14.23 10.44 -12.01
CA GLY A 161 -14.29 10.11 -13.43
C GLY A 161 -13.34 8.98 -13.87
N PRO A 162 -13.16 8.79 -15.19
CA PRO A 162 -12.25 7.80 -15.75
C PRO A 162 -10.84 7.86 -15.15
N ARG A 163 -10.43 6.76 -14.49
CA ARG A 163 -9.15 6.67 -13.78
C ARG A 163 -8.69 5.24 -13.66
N ALA A 164 -7.39 5.04 -13.85
CA ALA A 164 -6.67 3.80 -13.62
C ALA A 164 -5.41 4.08 -12.81
N LEU A 165 -4.82 3.02 -12.24
CA LEU A 165 -3.47 3.03 -11.68
C LEU A 165 -3.28 4.02 -10.51
N HIS A 166 -4.37 4.42 -9.86
CA HIS A 166 -4.34 5.32 -8.70
C HIS A 166 -3.83 4.60 -7.46
N TYR A 167 -3.22 5.37 -6.57
CA TYR A 167 -2.80 4.87 -5.27
C TYR A 167 -3.98 4.92 -4.29
N THR A 168 -4.16 3.85 -3.51
CA THR A 168 -5.26 3.70 -2.56
C THR A 168 -4.73 3.44 -1.16
N VAL A 169 -5.21 4.18 -0.16
CA VAL A 169 -4.74 4.06 1.22
C VAL A 169 -5.85 4.34 2.22
N VAL A 170 -5.76 3.72 3.39
CA VAL A 170 -6.61 4.03 4.54
C VAL A 170 -5.80 4.85 5.54
N HIS A 171 -6.29 6.03 5.87
CA HIS A 171 -5.65 6.92 6.84
C HIS A 171 -6.69 7.80 7.51
N ASP A 172 -6.52 8.04 8.81
CA ASP A 172 -7.41 8.90 9.62
C ASP A 172 -8.91 8.56 9.45
N GLY A 173 -9.23 7.27 9.52
CA GLY A 173 -10.62 6.79 9.41
C GLY A 173 -11.27 7.02 8.04
N LYS A 174 -10.47 7.20 6.97
CA LYS A 174 -10.98 7.43 5.62
C LYS A 174 -10.27 6.57 4.58
N LEU A 175 -10.99 6.25 3.52
CA LEU A 175 -10.45 5.80 2.24
C LEU A 175 -9.87 6.99 1.49
N TRP A 176 -8.74 6.82 0.83
CA TRP A 176 -8.10 7.84 0.01
C TRP A 176 -7.76 7.28 -1.37
N VAL A 177 -8.01 8.08 -2.41
CA VAL A 177 -7.61 7.84 -3.80
C VAL A 177 -6.70 8.98 -4.23
N ILE A 178 -5.51 8.65 -4.70
CA ILE A 178 -4.44 9.62 -4.96
C ILE A 178 -3.86 9.35 -6.36
N GLY A 179 -3.88 10.37 -7.21
CA GLY A 179 -3.27 10.31 -8.54
C GLY A 179 -3.90 9.27 -9.47
N GLY A 180 -3.09 8.65 -10.32
CA GLY A 180 -3.54 7.79 -11.43
C GLY A 180 -3.64 8.57 -12.74
N GLN A 181 -4.20 7.93 -13.77
CA GLN A 181 -4.36 8.53 -15.09
C GLN A 181 -5.47 7.89 -15.89
N THR A 182 -5.85 8.52 -16.99
CA THR A 182 -6.58 7.86 -18.08
C THR A 182 -5.62 7.09 -18.99
N MET A 183 -6.15 6.08 -19.65
CA MET A 183 -5.47 5.15 -20.55
C MET A 183 -6.25 5.01 -21.87
N PRO A 184 -6.30 6.05 -22.72
CA PRO A 184 -7.10 6.07 -23.95
C PRO A 184 -6.76 4.97 -24.97
N ALA A 185 -5.57 4.37 -24.88
CA ALA A 185 -5.21 3.18 -25.66
C ALA A 185 -6.02 1.91 -25.27
N PHE A 186 -6.67 1.91 -24.11
CA PHE A 186 -7.37 0.76 -23.54
C PHE A 186 -8.87 1.00 -23.35
N ALA A 187 -9.29 2.23 -23.05
CA ALA A 187 -10.69 2.60 -22.90
C ALA A 187 -10.93 4.09 -23.25
N PRO A 188 -12.07 4.47 -23.88
CA PRO A 188 -12.33 5.85 -24.29
C PRO A 188 -12.34 6.84 -23.11
N ALA A 189 -11.47 7.85 -23.15
CA ALA A 189 -11.46 9.04 -22.30
C ALA A 189 -10.50 10.07 -22.88
N ASP A 190 -10.65 11.34 -22.49
CA ASP A 190 -9.63 12.36 -22.74
C ASP A 190 -8.35 12.04 -21.96
N GLU A 191 -7.19 12.35 -22.52
CA GLU A 191 -5.91 12.13 -21.86
C GLU A 191 -5.74 13.05 -20.65
N ALA A 192 -5.55 12.45 -19.47
CA ALA A 192 -5.31 13.13 -18.21
C ALA A 192 -4.35 12.33 -17.31
N PHE A 193 -3.43 13.06 -16.69
CA PHE A 193 -2.54 12.57 -15.63
C PHE A 193 -2.90 13.30 -14.34
N TYR A 194 -3.30 12.56 -13.31
CA TYR A 194 -3.88 13.15 -12.11
C TYR A 194 -2.83 13.38 -11.02
N ARG A 195 -2.94 14.53 -10.36
CA ARG A 195 -2.28 14.84 -9.08
C ARG A 195 -3.24 15.23 -7.96
N ASP A 196 -4.52 14.92 -8.15
CA ASP A 196 -5.55 15.21 -7.18
C ASP A 196 -5.66 14.12 -6.11
N VAL A 197 -6.36 14.48 -5.04
CA VAL A 197 -6.57 13.65 -3.86
C VAL A 197 -8.07 13.63 -3.57
N TRP A 198 -8.61 12.44 -3.33
CA TRP A 198 -9.98 12.25 -2.91
C TRP A 198 -10.01 11.44 -1.63
N ASN A 199 -10.95 11.74 -0.73
CA ASN A 199 -11.21 10.88 0.42
C ASN A 199 -12.68 10.69 0.72
N SER A 200 -12.99 9.64 1.47
CA SER A 200 -14.33 9.31 1.92
C SER A 200 -14.29 8.59 3.26
N SER A 201 -15.27 8.89 4.11
CA SER A 201 -15.49 8.20 5.39
C SER A 201 -16.43 7.00 5.29
N ASP A 202 -17.03 6.73 4.13
CA ASP A 202 -18.05 5.68 3.96
C ASP A 202 -17.96 4.93 2.61
N GLY A 203 -17.07 5.36 1.71
CA GLY A 203 -16.94 4.80 0.36
C GLY A 203 -18.03 5.22 -0.62
N ILE A 204 -19.00 6.05 -0.20
CA ILE A 204 -20.13 6.53 -1.00
C ILE A 204 -19.95 8.02 -1.30
N HIS A 205 -19.75 8.83 -0.26
CA HIS A 205 -19.60 10.27 -0.35
C HIS A 205 -18.12 10.61 -0.38
N TRP A 206 -17.64 11.05 -1.54
CA TRP A 206 -16.24 11.39 -1.76
C TRP A 206 -16.05 12.88 -1.91
N LYS A 207 -15.00 13.39 -1.26
CA LYS A 207 -14.61 14.79 -1.30
C LYS A 207 -13.24 14.90 -1.96
N LYS A 208 -13.13 15.78 -2.96
CA LYS A 208 -11.84 16.20 -3.50
C LYS A 208 -11.13 17.11 -2.49
N ILE A 209 -9.86 16.83 -2.23
CA ILE A 209 -8.99 17.60 -1.37
C ILE A 209 -8.07 18.43 -2.26
N GLU A 210 -8.08 19.75 -2.04
CA GLU A 210 -7.24 20.68 -2.79
C GLU A 210 -5.88 20.79 -2.10
N SER A 211 -4.87 20.15 -2.72
CA SER A 211 -3.48 20.22 -2.28
C SER A 211 -2.91 21.63 -2.44
N GLN A 212 -2.10 22.07 -1.49
CA GLN A 212 -1.31 23.30 -1.59
C GLN A 212 0.07 23.01 -2.18
N GLU A 213 0.59 23.96 -2.97
CA GLU A 213 1.95 23.89 -3.48
C GLU A 213 2.98 24.25 -2.39
N PRO A 214 4.17 23.63 -2.37
CA PRO A 214 4.63 22.61 -3.32
C PRO A 214 4.03 21.22 -3.04
N CYS A 215 3.58 20.55 -4.09
CA CYS A 215 3.10 19.16 -4.03
C CYS A 215 3.78 18.26 -5.08
N TRP A 216 3.45 16.98 -5.06
CA TRP A 216 4.01 15.96 -5.95
C TRP A 216 3.45 16.08 -7.37
N SER A 217 4.27 15.75 -8.37
CA SER A 217 3.86 15.73 -9.80
C SER A 217 2.87 14.61 -10.10
N PRO A 218 1.97 14.75 -11.11
CA PRO A 218 1.01 13.70 -11.49
C PRO A 218 1.64 12.32 -11.65
N ARG A 219 1.03 11.30 -11.02
CA ARG A 219 1.57 9.93 -10.99
C ARG A 219 0.57 8.90 -10.49
N GLY A 220 0.87 7.64 -10.76
CA GLY A 220 0.21 6.45 -10.23
C GLY A 220 1.18 5.26 -10.18
N MET A 221 0.64 4.05 -10.39
CA MET A 221 1.38 2.77 -10.39
C MET A 221 2.21 2.54 -9.12
N ILE A 222 1.59 2.75 -7.96
CA ILE A 222 2.19 2.42 -6.65
C ILE A 222 1.31 1.34 -6.03
N GLY A 223 1.86 0.14 -5.85
CA GLY A 223 1.20 -0.98 -5.18
C GLY A 223 1.35 -0.91 -3.67
N GLY A 224 0.51 -1.65 -2.94
CA GLY A 224 0.48 -1.64 -1.48
C GLY A 224 0.00 -0.30 -0.88
N ALA A 225 0.38 -0.04 0.37
CA ALA A 225 0.06 1.18 1.09
C ALA A 225 1.05 1.45 2.23
N ALA A 226 1.51 2.70 2.34
CA ALA A 226 2.45 3.14 3.37
C ALA A 226 1.86 4.28 4.21
N VAL A 227 1.46 3.93 5.44
CA VAL A 227 1.08 4.89 6.49
C VAL A 227 2.01 4.72 7.67
N LEU A 228 2.79 5.74 7.97
CA LEU A 228 3.76 5.72 9.06
C LEU A 228 3.76 7.06 9.80
N HIS A 229 3.75 7.00 11.13
CA HIS A 229 3.71 8.17 12.02
C HIS A 229 2.55 9.13 11.72
N GLY A 230 1.36 8.58 11.45
CA GLY A 230 0.16 9.37 11.16
C GLY A 230 0.21 10.11 9.82
N ARG A 231 1.00 9.64 8.86
CA ARG A 231 1.14 10.24 7.54
C ARG A 231 0.98 9.21 6.44
N ILE A 232 0.29 9.60 5.37
CA ILE A 232 0.31 8.91 4.08
C ILE A 232 1.64 9.21 3.41
N TRP A 233 2.29 8.19 2.86
CA TRP A 233 3.52 8.32 2.10
C TRP A 233 3.32 7.97 0.62
N ILE A 234 3.86 8.82 -0.25
CA ILE A 234 4.03 8.57 -1.68
C ILE A 234 5.53 8.33 -1.90
N LEU A 235 5.87 7.14 -2.37
CA LEU A 235 7.25 6.73 -2.63
C LEU A 235 7.35 6.39 -4.12
N GLY A 236 7.96 7.26 -4.92
CA GLY A 236 8.14 7.03 -6.35
C GLY A 236 6.85 7.06 -7.17
N GLY A 237 6.67 6.09 -8.07
CA GLY A 237 5.54 5.99 -9.01
C GLY A 237 5.85 6.59 -10.36
N GLY A 238 4.83 6.85 -11.18
CA GLY A 238 5.06 7.43 -12.49
C GLY A 238 3.83 7.64 -13.35
N THR A 239 4.06 7.94 -14.63
CA THR A 239 3.02 7.99 -15.66
C THR A 239 3.30 7.00 -16.77
N TYR A 240 2.26 6.37 -17.27
CA TYR A 240 2.28 5.47 -18.43
C TYR A 240 2.13 6.28 -19.72
N GLU A 241 2.67 5.80 -20.84
CA GLU A 241 2.50 6.43 -22.14
C GLU A 241 1.04 6.42 -22.61
N THR A 242 0.70 7.42 -23.38
CA THR A 242 -0.60 7.64 -23.99
C THR A 242 -0.40 8.16 -25.42
N PRO A 243 -1.44 8.21 -26.27
CA PRO A 243 -1.31 8.63 -27.66
C PRO A 243 -0.67 10.02 -27.86
N SER A 244 -0.95 11.01 -26.99
CA SER A 244 -0.28 12.33 -27.08
C SER A 244 0.93 12.49 -26.16
N THR A 245 1.19 11.55 -25.24
CA THR A 245 2.37 11.55 -24.38
C THR A 245 3.12 10.22 -24.49
N PRO A 246 4.00 10.04 -25.51
CA PRO A 246 4.61 8.74 -25.85
C PRO A 246 5.76 8.32 -24.92
N HIS A 247 5.98 9.03 -23.81
CA HIS A 247 7.09 8.80 -22.88
C HIS A 247 6.58 8.57 -21.46
N ARG A 248 7.01 7.46 -20.86
CA ARG A 248 6.77 7.18 -19.44
C ARG A 248 7.65 8.08 -18.56
N ASN A 249 7.08 8.58 -17.48
CA ASN A 249 7.83 9.25 -16.41
C ASN A 249 8.00 8.31 -15.22
N PHE A 250 9.20 8.22 -14.66
CA PHE A 250 9.48 7.44 -13.46
C PHE A 250 9.95 8.37 -12.35
N TYR A 251 9.46 8.16 -11.15
CA TYR A 251 9.80 8.96 -9.98
C TYR A 251 10.42 8.09 -8.88
N ASN A 252 11.20 8.74 -8.02
CA ASN A 252 11.71 8.19 -6.75
C ASN A 252 11.68 9.21 -5.61
N ASP A 253 11.14 10.41 -5.82
CA ASP A 253 10.95 11.37 -4.75
C ASP A 253 10.00 10.82 -3.67
N VAL A 254 10.22 11.28 -2.44
CA VAL A 254 9.52 10.85 -1.23
C VAL A 254 8.71 12.00 -0.69
N TRP A 255 7.39 11.82 -0.69
CA TRP A 255 6.44 12.80 -0.17
C TRP A 255 5.58 12.20 0.92
N SER A 256 5.10 13.04 1.83
CA SER A 256 4.09 12.62 2.81
C SER A 256 3.15 13.74 3.20
N THR A 257 1.96 13.37 3.63
CA THR A 257 0.95 14.28 4.16
C THR A 257 0.24 13.65 5.35
N ALA A 258 -0.23 14.49 6.28
CA ALA A 258 -1.15 14.05 7.33
C ALA A 258 -2.63 14.23 6.92
N ASN A 259 -2.92 15.11 5.95
CA ASN A 259 -4.27 15.61 5.67
C ASN A 259 -4.63 15.73 4.19
N GLY A 260 -3.71 15.42 3.26
CA GLY A 260 -3.92 15.57 1.82
C GLY A 260 -3.79 16.98 1.28
N ILE A 261 -3.72 18.00 2.15
CA ILE A 261 -3.62 19.42 1.77
C ILE A 261 -2.16 19.83 1.71
N GLU A 262 -1.43 19.64 2.81
CA GLU A 262 -0.04 20.04 2.93
C GLU A 262 0.87 18.83 2.72
N TRP A 263 1.79 18.95 1.77
CA TRP A 263 2.72 17.89 1.41
C TRP A 263 4.14 18.29 1.78
N LYS A 264 4.84 17.38 2.44
CA LYS A 264 6.28 17.51 2.74
C LYS A 264 7.07 16.59 1.83
N ARG A 265 7.97 17.15 1.02
CA ARG A 265 9.02 16.39 0.34
C ARG A 265 10.15 16.10 1.32
N HIS A 266 10.41 14.82 1.57
CA HIS A 266 11.52 14.39 2.44
C HIS A 266 12.80 14.15 1.65
N ALA A 267 12.70 13.55 0.46
CA ALA A 267 13.84 13.32 -0.42
C ALA A 267 13.46 13.61 -1.88
N ALA A 268 14.29 14.35 -2.60
CA ALA A 268 14.11 14.59 -4.03
C ALA A 268 14.70 13.46 -4.89
N ALA A 269 15.74 12.78 -4.40
CA ALA A 269 16.42 11.67 -5.06
C ALA A 269 17.04 10.73 -4.01
N PRO A 270 16.27 9.83 -3.39
CA PRO A 270 16.81 8.78 -2.53
C PRO A 270 17.68 7.80 -3.35
N PRO A 271 18.48 6.94 -2.68
CA PRO A 271 19.46 6.08 -3.36
C PRO A 271 18.83 5.03 -4.30
N TRP A 272 17.59 4.64 -4.06
CA TRP A 272 16.87 3.71 -4.92
C TRP A 272 16.41 4.37 -6.23
N LYS A 273 16.54 3.63 -7.34
CA LYS A 273 16.20 4.12 -8.69
C LYS A 273 14.70 4.39 -8.85
N GLN A 274 14.37 5.36 -9.70
CA GLN A 274 13.01 5.66 -10.14
C GLN A 274 12.31 4.44 -10.71
N ARG A 275 11.03 4.23 -10.37
CA ARG A 275 10.28 3.01 -10.67
C ARG A 275 8.77 3.22 -10.62
N GLN A 276 8.05 2.36 -11.34
CA GLN A 276 6.60 2.19 -11.33
C GLN A 276 6.26 0.73 -10.98
N TYR A 277 5.00 0.49 -10.67
CA TYR A 277 4.45 -0.84 -10.35
C TYR A 277 5.17 -1.53 -9.19
N HIS A 278 5.85 -0.77 -8.34
CA HIS A 278 6.49 -1.27 -7.14
C HIS A 278 5.50 -1.25 -5.96
N ASP A 279 5.67 -2.17 -5.05
CA ASP A 279 4.93 -2.20 -3.79
C ASP A 279 5.61 -1.34 -2.72
N VAL A 280 4.75 -0.72 -1.89
CA VAL A 280 5.15 -0.01 -0.68
C VAL A 280 4.42 -0.54 0.55
N ALA A 281 5.09 -0.49 1.70
CA ALA A 281 4.50 -0.87 2.97
C ALA A 281 5.03 -0.04 4.14
N ALA A 282 4.26 0.01 5.22
CA ALA A 282 4.75 0.40 6.54
C ALA A 282 4.81 -0.84 7.44
N PHE A 283 6.02 -1.26 7.83
CA PHE A 283 6.24 -2.45 8.64
C PHE A 283 7.44 -2.24 9.57
N ASP A 284 7.31 -2.67 10.81
CA ASP A 284 8.34 -2.57 11.86
C ASP A 284 8.92 -1.14 12.03
N GLY A 285 8.03 -0.14 12.06
CA GLY A 285 8.40 1.27 12.20
C GLY A 285 9.16 1.84 11.00
N ARG A 286 9.10 1.18 9.84
CA ARG A 286 9.81 1.56 8.61
C ARG A 286 8.88 1.62 7.41
N LEU A 287 9.18 2.54 6.51
CA LEU A 287 8.74 2.54 5.12
C LEU A 287 9.54 1.49 4.35
N TRP A 288 8.89 0.75 3.48
CA TRP A 288 9.49 -0.24 2.60
C TRP A 288 9.14 0.07 1.15
N VAL A 289 10.12 -0.09 0.26
CA VAL A 289 9.97 -0.07 -1.20
C VAL A 289 10.51 -1.39 -1.73
N LEU A 290 9.70 -2.13 -2.49
CA LEU A 290 10.03 -3.45 -3.00
C LEU A 290 9.92 -3.44 -4.52
N GLU A 291 10.86 -4.11 -5.19
CA GLU A 291 10.76 -4.41 -6.63
C GLU A 291 10.50 -3.17 -7.51
N GLY A 292 10.03 -3.37 -8.73
CA GLY A 292 9.47 -2.32 -9.57
C GLY A 292 9.98 -2.42 -10.99
N TRP A 293 9.43 -1.58 -11.84
CA TRP A 293 9.82 -1.52 -13.24
C TRP A 293 10.30 -0.13 -13.63
N ASN A 294 11.47 -0.10 -14.29
CA ASN A 294 11.95 1.03 -15.10
C ASN A 294 12.94 0.47 -16.12
N LYS A 295 12.45 0.17 -17.32
CA LYS A 295 13.17 -0.52 -18.42
C LYS A 295 13.72 -1.91 -18.09
N ALA A 296 13.67 -2.33 -16.84
CA ALA A 296 13.93 -3.66 -16.34
C ALA A 296 13.16 -3.84 -15.02
N ASN A 297 12.80 -5.09 -14.74
CA ASN A 297 12.28 -5.51 -13.44
C ASN A 297 13.36 -5.44 -12.36
N ARG A 298 12.93 -5.35 -11.10
CA ARG A 298 13.82 -5.24 -9.96
C ARG A 298 13.52 -6.25 -8.86
N ASN A 299 14.53 -6.54 -8.05
CA ASN A 299 14.40 -7.27 -6.80
C ASN A 299 15.11 -6.60 -5.62
N ASP A 300 15.47 -5.33 -5.76
CA ASP A 300 15.99 -4.56 -4.63
C ASP A 300 14.87 -4.25 -3.63
N VAL A 301 15.24 -4.16 -2.36
CA VAL A 301 14.34 -3.86 -1.25
C VAL A 301 15.00 -2.78 -0.40
N TRP A 302 14.28 -1.70 -0.14
CA TRP A 302 14.80 -0.54 0.58
C TRP A 302 13.90 -0.21 1.76
N ALA A 303 14.52 0.20 2.88
CA ALA A 303 13.77 0.65 4.05
C ALA A 303 14.28 1.96 4.63
N SER A 304 13.36 2.72 5.23
CA SER A 304 13.66 3.98 5.92
C SER A 304 12.73 4.19 7.12
N THR A 305 13.24 4.74 8.22
CA THR A 305 12.41 5.12 9.38
C THR A 305 11.81 6.52 9.27
N ASN A 306 12.36 7.35 8.38
CA ASN A 306 12.07 8.79 8.31
C ASN A 306 11.80 9.31 6.89
N GLY A 307 12.00 8.48 5.85
CA GLY A 307 11.84 8.84 4.45
C GLY A 307 13.00 9.63 3.84
N THR A 308 14.03 9.98 4.63
CA THR A 308 15.23 10.70 4.16
C THR A 308 16.43 9.78 4.04
N GLU A 309 16.63 8.89 5.02
CA GLU A 309 17.76 7.97 5.09
C GLU A 309 17.29 6.57 4.73
N TRP A 310 17.86 5.99 3.68
CA TRP A 310 17.43 4.72 3.13
C TRP A 310 18.57 3.71 3.18
N GLN A 311 18.24 2.48 3.60
CA GLN A 311 19.15 1.35 3.58
C GLN A 311 18.58 0.26 2.67
N GLU A 312 19.43 -0.33 1.84
CA GLU A 312 19.07 -1.52 1.07
C GLU A 312 19.14 -2.76 1.98
N LEU A 313 18.18 -3.67 1.82
CA LEU A 313 18.28 -5.04 2.30
C LEU A 313 18.92 -5.88 1.17
N PRO A 314 20.20 -6.26 1.29
CA PRO A 314 20.89 -6.97 0.22
C PRO A 314 20.46 -8.43 0.13
N GLY A 315 20.76 -9.07 -1.01
CA GLY A 315 20.64 -10.53 -1.15
C GLY A 315 19.20 -11.03 -1.24
N THR A 316 18.28 -10.21 -1.75
CA THR A 316 16.89 -10.61 -1.99
C THR A 316 16.81 -11.87 -2.88
N PRO A 317 16.21 -12.98 -2.41
CA PRO A 317 16.35 -14.30 -3.04
C PRO A 317 15.42 -14.53 -4.23
N TRP A 318 14.40 -13.69 -4.40
CA TRP A 318 13.38 -13.86 -5.42
C TRP A 318 13.74 -13.14 -6.72
N LYS A 319 13.27 -13.69 -7.85
CA LYS A 319 13.51 -13.15 -9.19
C LYS A 319 12.95 -11.73 -9.35
N PRO A 320 13.64 -10.84 -10.11
CA PRO A 320 13.12 -9.51 -10.43
C PRO A 320 11.71 -9.54 -11.00
N ARG A 321 10.85 -8.66 -10.49
CA ARG A 321 9.43 -8.56 -10.88
C ARG A 321 8.92 -7.13 -10.77
N HIS A 322 7.69 -6.92 -11.19
CA HIS A 322 6.86 -5.81 -10.75
C HIS A 322 5.42 -6.22 -10.47
N ALA A 323 4.64 -5.31 -9.90
CA ALA A 323 3.22 -5.47 -9.59
C ALA A 323 2.96 -6.80 -8.87
N ALA A 324 3.76 -7.04 -7.84
CA ALA A 324 3.55 -8.14 -6.92
C ALA A 324 2.34 -7.82 -6.02
N SER A 325 2.22 -8.58 -4.94
CA SER A 325 1.23 -8.40 -3.89
C SER A 325 1.95 -8.35 -2.55
N ALA A 326 2.12 -7.15 -1.98
CA ALA A 326 2.71 -6.96 -0.67
C ALA A 326 1.67 -7.02 0.47
N PHE A 327 1.98 -7.81 1.51
CA PHE A 327 1.14 -7.88 2.72
C PHE A 327 1.94 -7.48 3.96
N VAL A 328 1.30 -6.78 4.89
CA VAL A 328 1.74 -6.71 6.28
C VAL A 328 0.82 -7.61 7.10
N PHE A 329 1.31 -8.79 7.47
CA PHE A 329 0.50 -9.84 8.08
C PHE A 329 1.28 -10.62 9.13
N LYS A 330 0.65 -10.85 10.31
CA LYS A 330 1.25 -11.59 11.44
C LYS A 330 2.68 -11.12 11.75
N ASP A 331 2.83 -9.81 11.92
CA ASP A 331 4.09 -9.15 12.27
C ASP A 331 5.25 -9.45 11.28
N ALA A 332 4.91 -9.60 10.00
CA ALA A 332 5.86 -9.78 8.91
C ALA A 332 5.42 -9.03 7.65
N LEU A 333 6.39 -8.69 6.81
CA LEU A 333 6.18 -8.23 5.44
C LEU A 333 6.25 -9.43 4.50
N TRP A 334 5.35 -9.49 3.51
CA TRP A 334 5.27 -10.60 2.57
C TRP A 334 5.29 -10.06 1.15
N MET A 335 5.86 -10.83 0.22
CA MET A 335 5.81 -10.58 -1.22
C MET A 335 5.25 -11.83 -1.89
N VAL A 336 4.21 -11.66 -2.69
CA VAL A 336 3.49 -12.74 -3.36
C VAL A 336 3.31 -12.43 -4.83
N ALA A 337 3.60 -13.40 -5.70
CA ALA A 337 3.37 -13.32 -7.16
C ALA A 337 4.02 -12.08 -7.84
N GLY A 338 3.50 -11.65 -8.99
CA GLY A 338 3.99 -10.53 -9.78
C GLY A 338 4.08 -10.83 -11.28
N ASN A 339 4.52 -9.83 -12.06
CA ASN A 339 4.59 -9.89 -13.52
C ASN A 339 5.53 -10.99 -14.07
N ASN A 340 6.38 -11.57 -13.22
CA ASN A 340 7.24 -12.68 -13.59
C ASN A 340 6.46 -14.00 -13.72
N PHE A 341 5.15 -13.99 -13.44
CA PHE A 341 4.26 -15.14 -13.49
C PHE A 341 4.75 -16.33 -12.67
N GLU A 342 5.35 -16.04 -11.51
CA GLU A 342 5.53 -17.01 -10.45
C GLU A 342 4.35 -16.93 -9.46
N SER A 343 4.06 -18.03 -8.76
CA SER A 343 3.04 -18.10 -7.68
C SER A 343 3.70 -18.24 -6.32
N ASP A 344 4.95 -17.78 -6.21
CA ASP A 344 5.77 -17.90 -5.03
C ASP A 344 5.34 -16.91 -3.93
N VAL A 345 5.52 -17.35 -2.68
CA VAL A 345 5.19 -16.62 -1.46
C VAL A 345 6.43 -16.51 -0.61
N TRP A 346 6.88 -15.28 -0.41
CA TRP A 346 8.05 -14.95 0.38
C TRP A 346 7.65 -14.16 1.62
N LYS A 347 8.31 -14.45 2.74
CA LYS A 347 8.10 -13.77 4.02
C LYS A 347 9.41 -13.16 4.49
N LEU A 348 9.38 -11.87 4.80
CA LEU A 348 10.48 -11.18 5.48
C LEU A 348 10.30 -11.37 7.00
N THR A 349 11.19 -12.12 7.62
CA THR A 349 11.17 -12.40 9.06
C THR A 349 12.30 -11.68 9.77
N ARG A 350 12.06 -11.29 11.03
CA ARG A 350 13.12 -10.82 11.92
C ARG A 350 14.02 -11.99 12.31
N LYS A 351 15.33 -11.81 12.20
CA LYS A 351 16.32 -12.74 12.74
C LYS A 351 16.24 -12.73 14.28
N PRO A 352 16.45 -13.87 14.95
CA PRO A 352 16.59 -13.88 16.40
C PRO A 352 17.69 -12.91 16.83
N LYS A 353 17.47 -12.13 17.89
CA LYS A 353 18.55 -11.33 18.49
C LYS A 353 19.67 -12.30 18.88
N ALA A 354 20.87 -12.08 18.36
CA ALA A 354 22.04 -12.83 18.79
C ALA A 354 22.19 -12.64 20.31
N ILE A 355 22.03 -13.72 21.08
CA ILE A 355 22.30 -13.69 22.51
C ILE A 355 23.81 -13.48 22.63
N ARG A 356 24.22 -12.26 23.01
CA ARG A 356 25.61 -12.01 23.42
C ARG A 356 25.85 -12.90 24.64
N ARG A 357 26.67 -13.94 24.48
CA ARG A 357 27.15 -14.76 25.59
C ARG A 357 28.20 -14.01 26.39
#